data_AF-A0AA36MT76-F1
#
_entry.id   AF-A0AA36MT76-F1
#
_cell.length_a   1.000
_cell.length_b   1.000
_cell.length_c   1.000
_cell.angle_alpha   90.00
_cell.angle_beta   90.00
_cell.angle_gamma   90.00
#
_symmetry.space_group_name_H-M   'P 1'
#
loop_
_entity.id
_entity.type
_entity.pdbx_description
1 polymer ?
#
loop_
_entity_poly.entity_id
_entity_poly.type
_entity_poly.pdbx_seq_one_letter_code
_entity_poly.pdbx_strand_id
1 'polypeptide(L)'
;MDECAACADGILDSLRQLLNALACLVPGPVGQNVATDATDARSLPALSKALKRLWFETNLEAEDWCEERQAIWLSQLLLILAGSREAILSFYAAGLLLCNSLQCFARVLYPHVGMELDEPWLQNLLAVQTAVERDFQQELQYLPADHLGGSKRDAIVSTNRLPALFRRMFDLEGHKLTPAQKGGLAVALVLPGTGLLTAGGLGAALLLRKARQARSEDDPLERLFSRCLEEARGILVRKNSPVEVTYLPGSSGGPSKVKVCVQARESMVPSVPLGSLGNHGVNVAVLQLGQSCKLRPRGSEVLVLRAFRPSLINEPLMEAVELRRGAKVLLVPHENQLKCYVRKEAASRNLEATQPAESNGTGASDVQGCC
;
A
#
# COMPACT_ATOMS: atom_id res chain seq x y z
N MET A 1 0.05 30.91 -16.46
CA MET A 1 0.31 29.98 -15.32
C MET A 1 -0.97 29.66 -14.57
N ASP A 2 -1.88 30.62 -14.36
CA ASP A 2 -3.12 30.40 -13.60
C ASP A 2 -4.11 29.42 -14.25
N GLU A 3 -4.20 29.39 -15.59
CA GLU A 3 -5.10 28.45 -16.32
C GLU A 3 -4.66 26.98 -16.21
N CYS A 4 -3.34 26.74 -16.27
CA CYS A 4 -2.77 25.39 -16.12
C CYS A 4 -2.99 24.83 -14.71
N ALA A 5 -2.84 25.67 -13.68
CA ALA A 5 -3.13 25.30 -12.30
C ALA A 5 -4.64 25.05 -12.08
N ALA A 6 -5.50 25.90 -12.64
CA ALA A 6 -6.95 25.71 -12.56
C ALA A 6 -7.41 24.41 -13.25
N CYS A 7 -6.78 24.05 -14.37
CA CYS A 7 -7.03 22.79 -15.05
C CYS A 7 -6.58 21.58 -14.22
N ALA A 8 -5.35 21.61 -13.69
CA ALA A 8 -4.84 20.56 -12.82
C ALA A 8 -5.72 20.36 -11.58
N ASP A 9 -6.24 21.46 -11.01
CA ASP A 9 -7.22 21.45 -9.91
C ASP A 9 -8.52 20.75 -10.31
N GLY A 10 -9.10 21.09 -11.46
CA GLY A 10 -10.31 20.46 -11.99
C GLY A 10 -10.15 18.96 -12.26
N ILE A 11 -9.00 18.56 -12.81
CA ILE A 11 -8.65 17.14 -13.01
C ILE A 11 -8.53 16.43 -11.65
N LEU A 12 -7.83 17.02 -10.68
CA LEU A 12 -7.71 16.46 -9.34
C LEU A 12 -9.06 16.30 -8.67
N ASP A 13 -9.92 17.32 -8.70
CA ASP A 13 -11.26 17.27 -8.12
C ASP A 13 -12.13 16.18 -8.75
N SER A 14 -12.07 16.02 -10.07
CA SER A 14 -12.80 14.97 -10.77
C SER A 14 -12.31 13.58 -10.36
N LEU A 15 -11.00 13.38 -10.27
CA LEU A 15 -10.41 12.11 -9.81
C LEU A 15 -10.71 11.81 -8.33
N ARG A 16 -10.78 12.84 -7.46
CA ARG A 16 -11.25 12.69 -6.07
C ARG A 16 -12.68 12.16 -6.02
N GLN A 17 -13.58 12.75 -6.81
CA GLN A 17 -14.99 12.34 -6.85
C GLN A 17 -15.14 10.91 -7.35
N LEU A 18 -14.40 10.53 -8.40
CA LEU A 18 -14.41 9.16 -8.94
C LEU A 18 -13.89 8.14 -7.92
N LEU A 19 -12.78 8.44 -7.22
CA LEU A 19 -12.27 7.57 -6.17
C LEU A 19 -13.20 7.49 -4.96
N ASN A 20 -13.82 8.61 -4.58
CA ASN A 20 -14.81 8.65 -3.51
C ASN A 20 -16.02 7.77 -3.84
N ALA A 21 -16.53 7.84 -5.08
CA ALA A 21 -17.61 6.97 -5.55
C ALA A 21 -17.25 5.49 -5.44
N LEU A 22 -16.03 5.08 -5.85
CA LEU A 22 -15.56 3.70 -5.68
C LEU A 22 -15.43 3.31 -4.20
N ALA A 23 -14.95 4.22 -3.35
CA ALA A 23 -14.81 3.96 -1.92
C ALA A 23 -16.17 3.72 -1.25
N CYS A 24 -17.21 4.43 -1.67
CA CYS A 24 -18.58 4.24 -1.20
C CYS A 24 -19.17 2.87 -1.53
N LEU A 25 -18.67 2.18 -2.57
CA LEU A 25 -19.08 0.81 -2.90
C LEU A 25 -18.55 -0.22 -1.91
N VAL A 26 -17.44 0.07 -1.21
CA VAL A 26 -16.83 -0.85 -0.25
C VAL A 26 -17.47 -0.66 1.13
N PRO A 27 -18.26 -1.63 1.64
CA PRO A 27 -18.94 -1.47 2.90
C PRO A 27 -17.96 -1.44 4.08
N GLY A 28 -18.35 -0.70 5.13
CA GLY A 28 -17.64 -0.66 6.40
C GLY A 28 -16.54 0.40 6.49
N PRO A 29 -15.62 0.25 7.46
CA PRO A 29 -14.68 1.32 7.82
C PRO A 29 -13.62 1.57 6.73
N VAL A 30 -13.34 0.59 5.87
CA VAL A 30 -12.35 0.73 4.78
C VAL A 30 -12.81 1.77 3.78
N GLY A 31 -14.03 1.61 3.22
CA GLY A 31 -14.61 2.55 2.27
C GLY A 31 -14.75 3.95 2.86
N GLN A 32 -15.25 4.07 4.10
CA GLN A 32 -15.40 5.37 4.79
C GLN A 32 -14.07 6.10 5.00
N ASN A 33 -13.02 5.39 5.41
CA ASN A 33 -11.70 5.97 5.59
C ASN A 33 -11.10 6.43 4.26
N VAL A 34 -11.24 5.63 3.19
CA VAL A 34 -10.73 6.00 1.87
C VAL A 34 -11.53 7.15 1.27
N ALA A 35 -12.84 7.18 1.43
CA ALA A 35 -13.68 8.31 1.02
C ALA A 35 -13.18 9.62 1.64
N THR A 36 -12.88 9.60 2.94
CA THR A 36 -12.29 10.74 3.66
C THR A 36 -10.90 11.08 3.10
N ASP A 37 -10.01 10.09 2.98
CA ASP A 37 -8.66 10.28 2.42
C ASP A 37 -8.71 10.87 1.00
N ALA A 38 -9.67 10.45 0.17
CA ALA A 38 -9.87 10.93 -1.19
C ALA A 38 -10.32 12.39 -1.20
N THR A 39 -11.26 12.79 -0.34
CA THR A 39 -11.68 14.19 -0.23
C THR A 39 -10.54 15.12 0.21
N ASP A 40 -9.63 14.63 1.04
CA ASP A 40 -8.48 15.39 1.53
C ASP A 40 -7.24 15.32 0.59
N ALA A 41 -7.27 14.48 -0.45
CA ALA A 41 -6.12 14.21 -1.30
C ALA A 41 -5.79 15.37 -2.24
N ARG A 42 -4.76 16.15 -1.91
CA ARG A 42 -4.37 17.34 -2.71
C ARG A 42 -3.48 17.07 -3.92
N SER A 43 -3.12 15.83 -4.22
CA SER A 43 -2.21 15.52 -5.34
C SER A 43 -2.46 14.12 -5.91
N LEU A 44 -1.97 13.86 -7.13
CA LEU A 44 -2.07 12.55 -7.77
C LEU A 44 -1.38 11.44 -6.94
N PRO A 45 -0.19 11.65 -6.33
CA PRO A 45 0.37 10.74 -5.35
C PRO A 45 -0.55 10.43 -4.17
N ALA A 46 -1.24 11.42 -3.62
CA ALA A 46 -2.17 11.21 -2.51
C ALA A 46 -3.36 10.33 -2.92
N LEU A 47 -3.93 10.58 -4.11
CA LEU A 47 -5.00 9.76 -4.68
C LEU A 47 -4.54 8.33 -4.97
N SER A 48 -3.35 8.17 -5.56
CA SER A 48 -2.73 6.85 -5.79
C SER A 48 -2.58 6.06 -4.47
N LYS A 49 -2.14 6.73 -3.39
CA LYS A 49 -2.02 6.13 -2.06
C LYS A 49 -3.37 5.69 -1.50
N ALA A 50 -4.41 6.50 -1.67
CA ALA A 50 -5.77 6.19 -1.23
C ALA A 50 -6.37 5.02 -2.01
N LEU A 51 -6.21 4.99 -3.34
CA LEU A 51 -6.64 3.86 -4.19
C LEU A 51 -5.90 2.56 -3.84
N LYS A 52 -4.58 2.62 -3.65
CA LYS A 52 -3.79 1.48 -3.16
C LYS A 52 -4.31 0.96 -1.82
N ARG A 53 -4.70 1.86 -0.90
CA ARG A 53 -5.26 1.48 0.41
C ARG A 53 -6.59 0.76 0.25
N LEU A 54 -7.50 1.30 -0.57
CA LEU A 54 -8.79 0.69 -0.87
C LEU A 54 -8.62 -0.74 -1.37
N TRP A 55 -7.77 -0.93 -2.39
CA TRP A 55 -7.45 -2.25 -2.89
C TRP A 55 -6.84 -3.14 -1.80
N PHE A 56 -5.84 -2.66 -1.05
CA PHE A 56 -5.11 -3.49 -0.09
C PHE A 56 -5.99 -4.01 1.04
N GLU A 57 -6.91 -3.19 1.53
CA GLU A 57 -7.80 -3.50 2.66
C GLU A 57 -9.08 -4.24 2.22
N THR A 58 -9.48 -4.18 0.95
CA THR A 58 -10.64 -4.91 0.41
C THR A 58 -10.29 -6.35 0.05
N ASN A 59 -11.10 -7.34 0.45
CA ASN A 59 -10.91 -8.74 0.08
C ASN A 59 -11.55 -9.03 -1.29
N LEU A 60 -10.84 -8.72 -2.37
CA LEU A 60 -11.33 -8.96 -3.73
C LEU A 60 -11.07 -10.41 -4.13
N GLU A 61 -12.14 -11.16 -4.36
CA GLU A 61 -12.12 -12.50 -4.93
C GLU A 61 -12.71 -12.39 -6.34
N ALA A 62 -11.84 -12.11 -7.32
CA ALA A 62 -12.23 -11.97 -8.74
C ALA A 62 -11.35 -12.89 -9.59
N GLU A 63 -11.98 -13.81 -10.33
CA GLU A 63 -11.30 -14.83 -11.12
C GLU A 63 -10.34 -14.23 -12.17
N ASP A 64 -10.72 -13.11 -12.79
CA ASP A 64 -9.92 -12.44 -13.83
C ASP A 64 -8.81 -11.51 -13.28
N TRP A 65 -8.71 -11.34 -11.96
CA TRP A 65 -7.75 -10.46 -11.29
C TRP A 65 -6.55 -11.24 -10.75
N CYS A 66 -5.85 -11.95 -11.64
CA CYS A 66 -4.69 -12.78 -11.30
C CYS A 66 -3.52 -11.95 -10.70
N GLU A 67 -2.65 -12.60 -9.93
CA GLU A 67 -1.55 -11.94 -9.20
C GLU A 67 -0.67 -11.06 -10.09
N GLU A 68 -0.40 -11.49 -11.33
CA GLU A 68 0.40 -10.74 -12.30
C GLU A 68 -0.26 -9.42 -12.70
N ARG A 69 -1.57 -9.44 -12.99
CA ARG A 69 -2.35 -8.23 -13.30
C ARG A 69 -2.38 -7.29 -12.11
N GLN A 70 -2.56 -7.83 -10.91
CA GLN A 70 -2.50 -7.01 -9.70
C GLN A 70 -1.12 -6.38 -9.51
N ALA A 71 -0.04 -7.09 -9.85
CA ALA A 71 1.34 -6.61 -9.70
C ALA A 71 1.62 -5.45 -10.64
N ILE A 72 1.19 -5.56 -11.90
CA ILE A 72 1.30 -4.51 -12.92
C ILE A 72 0.47 -3.30 -12.52
N TRP A 73 -0.79 -3.51 -12.12
CA TRP A 73 -1.65 -2.42 -11.65
C TRP A 73 -1.05 -1.71 -10.43
N LEU A 74 -0.54 -2.45 -9.46
CA LEU A 74 0.06 -1.88 -8.26
C LEU A 74 1.39 -1.18 -8.55
N SER A 75 2.19 -1.68 -9.50
CA SER A 75 3.44 -1.04 -9.90
C SER A 75 3.18 0.33 -10.54
N GLN A 76 2.08 0.51 -11.28
CA GLN A 76 1.67 1.81 -11.82
C GLN A 76 1.37 2.82 -10.69
N LEU A 77 0.62 2.40 -9.67
CA LEU A 77 0.35 3.26 -8.51
C LEU A 77 1.61 3.64 -7.75
N LEU A 78 2.53 2.67 -7.56
CA LEU A 78 3.83 2.91 -6.94
C LEU A 78 4.71 3.82 -7.79
N LEU A 79 4.64 3.71 -9.12
CA LEU A 79 5.36 4.57 -10.06
C LEU A 79 4.90 6.03 -9.93
N ILE A 80 3.60 6.28 -9.75
CA ILE A 80 3.09 7.63 -9.46
C ILE A 80 3.75 8.20 -8.19
N LEU A 81 3.86 7.40 -7.13
CA LEU A 81 4.46 7.83 -5.86
C LEU A 81 5.97 8.06 -5.97
N ALA A 82 6.69 7.10 -6.53
CA ALA A 82 8.14 7.10 -6.59
C ALA A 82 8.67 8.05 -7.68
N GLY A 83 8.06 8.04 -8.86
CA GLY A 83 8.39 8.94 -9.96
C GLY A 83 8.10 10.40 -9.64
N SER A 84 7.05 10.68 -8.85
CA SER A 84 6.81 12.02 -8.32
C SER A 84 7.91 12.47 -7.34
N ARG A 85 8.35 11.61 -6.43
CA ARG A 85 9.43 11.92 -5.46
C ARG A 85 10.78 12.15 -6.13
N GLU A 86 11.05 11.45 -7.21
CA GLU A 86 12.26 11.59 -8.00
C GLU A 86 12.16 12.69 -9.09
N ALA A 87 11.02 13.40 -9.16
CA ALA A 87 10.72 14.42 -10.16
C ALA A 87 10.87 13.93 -11.62
N ILE A 88 10.64 12.64 -11.85
CA ILE A 88 10.69 12.00 -13.18
C ILE A 88 9.32 12.06 -13.87
N LEU A 89 8.24 12.02 -13.08
CA LEU A 89 6.88 11.91 -13.60
C LEU A 89 6.19 13.28 -13.63
N SER A 90 5.69 13.65 -14.81
CA SER A 90 4.84 14.83 -14.99
C SER A 90 3.41 14.58 -14.50
N PHE A 91 2.66 15.65 -14.28
CA PHE A 91 1.24 15.59 -13.95
C PHE A 91 0.45 14.87 -15.04
N TYR A 92 0.74 15.16 -16.31
CA TYR A 92 0.18 14.45 -17.47
C TYR A 92 0.34 12.93 -17.34
N ALA A 93 1.58 12.44 -17.20
CA ALA A 93 1.85 11.01 -17.16
C ALA A 93 1.24 10.35 -15.91
N ALA A 94 1.30 11.02 -14.75
CA ALA A 94 0.67 10.55 -13.53
C ALA A 94 -0.86 10.49 -13.63
N GLY A 95 -1.48 11.46 -14.31
CA GLY A 95 -2.91 11.53 -14.55
C GLY A 95 -3.40 10.34 -15.37
N LEU A 96 -2.72 10.04 -16.49
CA LEU A 96 -3.06 8.88 -17.33
C LEU A 96 -2.89 7.55 -16.59
N LEU A 97 -1.79 7.39 -15.85
CA LEU A 97 -1.58 6.19 -15.04
C LEU A 97 -2.68 6.01 -13.99
N LEU A 98 -3.12 7.11 -13.35
CA LEU A 98 -4.19 7.06 -12.36
C LEU A 98 -5.55 6.78 -13.00
N CYS A 99 -5.86 7.37 -14.16
CA CYS A 99 -7.10 7.07 -14.90
C CYS A 99 -7.18 5.59 -15.27
N ASN A 100 -6.11 5.04 -15.86
CA ASN A 100 -6.03 3.62 -16.19
C ASN A 100 -6.16 2.73 -14.95
N SER A 101 -5.48 3.09 -13.86
CA SER A 101 -5.55 2.35 -12.60
C SER A 101 -6.96 2.36 -12.00
N LEU A 102 -7.67 3.50 -12.05
CA LEU A 102 -9.07 3.61 -11.62
C LEU A 102 -9.99 2.75 -12.48
N GLN A 103 -9.86 2.80 -13.80
CA GLN A 103 -10.66 1.99 -14.72
C GLN A 103 -10.46 0.48 -14.47
N CYS A 104 -9.21 0.05 -14.38
CA CYS A 104 -8.85 -1.34 -14.10
C CYS A 104 -9.45 -1.81 -12.76
N PHE A 105 -9.32 -0.99 -11.72
CA PHE A 105 -9.83 -1.34 -10.39
C PHE A 105 -11.37 -1.36 -10.35
N ALA A 106 -12.04 -0.42 -11.01
CA ALA A 106 -13.50 -0.38 -11.09
C ALA A 106 -14.06 -1.64 -11.75
N ARG A 107 -13.47 -2.10 -12.86
CA ARG A 107 -13.87 -3.36 -13.53
C ARG A 107 -13.79 -4.60 -12.65
N VAL A 108 -12.99 -4.57 -11.60
CA VAL A 108 -12.86 -5.67 -10.63
C VAL A 108 -13.81 -5.44 -9.44
N LEU A 109 -13.91 -4.21 -8.96
CA LEU A 109 -14.67 -3.88 -7.77
C LEU A 109 -16.19 -4.00 -7.99
N TYR A 110 -16.70 -3.50 -9.12
CA TYR A 110 -18.15 -3.53 -9.41
C TYR A 110 -18.71 -4.96 -9.42
N PRO A 111 -18.14 -5.91 -10.19
CA PRO A 111 -18.59 -7.30 -10.15
C PRO A 111 -18.45 -7.92 -8.76
N HIS A 112 -17.38 -7.59 -8.02
CA HIS A 112 -17.18 -8.10 -6.66
C HIS A 112 -18.29 -7.68 -5.69
N VAL A 113 -18.86 -6.48 -5.84
CA VAL A 113 -20.00 -6.02 -5.04
C VAL A 113 -21.35 -6.42 -5.63
N GLY A 114 -21.38 -7.22 -6.70
CA GLY A 114 -22.59 -7.67 -7.38
C GLY A 114 -23.28 -6.60 -8.22
N MET A 115 -22.53 -5.60 -8.70
CA MET A 115 -23.04 -4.51 -9.53
C MET A 115 -22.38 -4.53 -10.93
N GLU A 116 -23.12 -4.09 -11.93
CA GLU A 116 -22.55 -3.78 -13.24
C GLU A 116 -21.78 -2.45 -13.18
N LEU A 117 -20.77 -2.31 -14.05
CA LEU A 117 -19.97 -1.08 -14.11
C LEU A 117 -20.87 0.11 -14.46
N ASP A 118 -20.87 1.14 -13.61
CA ASP A 118 -21.67 2.34 -13.79
C ASP A 118 -21.19 3.13 -15.03
N GLU A 119 -22.02 3.16 -16.08
CA GLU A 119 -21.71 3.81 -17.34
C GLU A 119 -21.47 5.33 -17.17
N PRO A 120 -22.31 6.10 -16.42
CA PRO A 120 -21.99 7.46 -16.01
C PRO A 120 -20.61 7.64 -15.37
N TRP A 121 -20.21 6.75 -14.46
CA TRP A 121 -18.89 6.81 -13.83
C TRP A 121 -17.77 6.62 -14.87
N LEU A 122 -17.96 5.69 -15.81
CA LEU A 122 -17.00 5.44 -16.90
C LEU A 122 -16.89 6.64 -17.85
N GLN A 123 -18.02 7.25 -18.22
CA GLN A 123 -18.04 8.45 -19.07
C GLN A 123 -17.33 9.63 -18.40
N ASN A 124 -17.52 9.81 -17.08
CA ASN A 124 -16.80 10.83 -16.31
C ASN A 124 -15.29 10.58 -16.31
N LEU A 125 -14.86 9.32 -16.15
CA LEU A 125 -13.43 8.96 -16.22
C LEU A 125 -12.85 9.20 -17.63
N LEU A 126 -13.59 8.86 -18.68
CA LEU A 126 -13.20 9.10 -20.06
C LEU A 126 -13.10 10.61 -20.37
N ALA A 127 -13.98 11.43 -19.82
CA ALA A 127 -13.90 12.88 -19.94
C ALA A 127 -12.62 13.42 -19.28
N VAL A 128 -12.27 12.94 -18.08
CA VAL A 128 -11.00 13.32 -17.42
C VAL A 128 -9.80 12.87 -18.25
N GLN A 129 -9.80 11.63 -18.76
CA GLN A 129 -8.72 11.13 -19.62
C GLN A 129 -8.58 11.97 -20.89
N THR A 130 -9.69 12.30 -21.55
CA THR A 130 -9.70 13.16 -22.75
C THR A 130 -9.13 14.55 -22.45
N ALA A 131 -9.50 15.14 -21.33
CA ALA A 131 -8.96 16.44 -20.90
C ALA A 131 -7.43 16.38 -20.71
N VAL A 132 -6.92 15.31 -20.09
CA VAL A 132 -5.47 15.10 -19.89
C VAL A 132 -4.75 14.84 -21.22
N GLU A 133 -5.31 13.99 -22.09
CA GLU A 133 -4.69 13.53 -23.33
C GLU A 133 -4.69 14.55 -24.46
N ARG A 134 -5.76 15.36 -24.58
CA ARG A 134 -5.98 16.20 -25.75
C ARG A 134 -6.02 17.68 -25.43
N ASP A 135 -6.81 18.04 -24.42
CA ASP A 135 -7.18 19.45 -24.21
C ASP A 135 -6.08 20.24 -23.49
N PHE A 136 -5.31 19.58 -22.62
CA PHE A 136 -4.31 20.23 -21.76
C PHE A 136 -2.95 19.50 -21.74
N GLN A 137 -2.68 18.64 -22.72
CA GLN A 137 -1.48 17.81 -22.74
C GLN A 137 -0.19 18.63 -22.56
N GLN A 138 -0.06 19.73 -23.30
CA GLN A 138 1.16 20.53 -23.30
C GLN A 138 1.38 21.20 -21.95
N GLU A 139 0.32 21.75 -21.37
CA GLU A 139 0.32 22.45 -20.09
C GLU A 139 0.64 21.49 -18.93
N LEU A 140 0.05 20.30 -18.94
CA LEU A 140 0.20 19.31 -17.87
C LEU A 140 1.54 18.56 -17.95
N GLN A 141 2.21 18.54 -19.10
CA GLN A 141 3.50 17.88 -19.27
C GLN A 141 4.61 18.59 -18.48
N TYR A 142 4.50 19.91 -18.28
CA TYR A 142 5.48 20.71 -17.53
C TYR A 142 5.19 20.78 -16.02
N LEU A 143 3.99 20.39 -15.59
CA LEU A 143 3.65 20.31 -14.18
C LEU A 143 4.24 19.05 -13.54
N PRO A 144 4.78 19.14 -12.31
CA PRO A 144 5.22 17.95 -11.59
C PRO A 144 4.01 17.16 -11.07
N ALA A 145 4.14 15.83 -10.96
CA ALA A 145 3.06 14.97 -10.48
C ALA A 145 2.60 15.26 -9.03
N ASP A 146 3.44 15.88 -8.19
CA ASP A 146 3.08 16.32 -6.83
C ASP A 146 2.46 17.73 -6.78
N HIS A 147 2.03 18.29 -7.93
CA HIS A 147 1.26 19.53 -7.94
C HIS A 147 0.13 19.45 -6.92
N LEU A 148 0.10 20.43 -6.01
CA LEU A 148 -0.85 20.48 -4.92
C LEU A 148 -2.05 21.30 -5.37
N GLY A 149 -3.18 20.63 -5.58
CA GLY A 149 -4.39 21.33 -5.97
C GLY A 149 -5.11 21.97 -4.79
N GLY A 150 -5.71 23.14 -5.03
CA GLY A 150 -6.51 23.85 -4.05
C GLY A 150 -6.29 25.36 -4.00
N SER A 151 -7.28 26.10 -4.52
CA SER A 151 -7.48 27.52 -4.25
C SER A 151 -7.69 27.78 -2.74
N LYS A 152 -7.03 28.83 -2.22
CA LYS A 152 -6.99 29.38 -0.83
C LYS A 152 -5.84 28.87 0.07
N ARG A 153 -4.85 29.77 0.22
CA ARG A 153 -3.85 29.95 1.30
C ARG A 153 -2.63 29.00 1.35
N ASP A 154 -1.55 29.51 0.77
CA ASP A 154 -0.13 29.53 1.21
C ASP A 154 0.53 28.32 1.88
N ALA A 155 1.58 27.84 1.23
CA ALA A 155 2.93 28.33 1.56
C ALA A 155 3.88 28.20 0.36
N ILE A 156 4.54 29.30 0.00
CA ILE A 156 5.70 29.35 -0.94
C ILE A 156 6.79 28.35 -0.52
N VAL A 157 6.83 27.96 0.77
CA VAL A 157 7.67 26.90 1.30
C VAL A 157 6.80 25.88 2.06
N SER A 158 6.50 24.77 1.40
CA SER A 158 5.92 23.58 2.02
C SER A 158 7.03 22.71 2.60
N THR A 159 6.89 22.26 3.85
CA THR A 159 7.83 21.32 4.49
C THR A 159 8.00 20.03 3.71
N ASN A 160 7.00 19.66 2.90
CA ASN A 160 7.05 18.49 2.01
C ASN A 160 8.01 18.66 0.83
N ARG A 161 8.36 19.90 0.48
CA ARG A 161 9.33 20.22 -0.59
C ARG A 161 10.78 20.24 -0.11
N LEU A 162 11.04 20.09 1.19
CA LEU A 162 12.41 20.03 1.70
C LEU A 162 13.03 18.64 1.49
N PRO A 163 14.33 18.54 1.14
CA PRO A 163 15.03 17.26 1.15
C PRO A 163 14.88 16.55 2.50
N ALA A 164 14.77 15.22 2.48
CA ALA A 164 14.51 14.40 3.67
C ALA A 164 15.52 14.67 4.81
N LEU A 165 16.75 15.04 4.47
CA LEU A 165 17.81 15.39 5.40
C LEU A 165 17.49 16.67 6.21
N PHE A 166 16.89 17.68 5.57
CA PHE A 166 16.44 18.89 6.27
C PHE A 166 15.17 18.66 7.09
N ARG A 167 14.24 17.83 6.59
CA ARG A 167 13.06 17.44 7.38
C ARG A 167 13.43 16.70 8.66
N ARG A 168 14.45 15.83 8.60
CA ARG A 168 15.00 15.13 9.77
C ARG A 168 15.81 16.03 10.70
N MET A 169 16.65 16.91 10.16
CA MET A 169 17.46 17.81 11.00
C MET A 169 16.62 18.82 11.78
N PHE A 170 15.48 19.25 11.23
CA PHE A 170 14.60 20.24 11.86
C PHE A 170 13.36 19.62 12.55
N ASP A 171 13.30 18.29 12.65
CA ASP A 171 12.19 17.54 13.25
C ASP A 171 10.81 17.97 12.70
N LEU A 172 10.72 18.13 11.38
CA LEU A 172 9.53 18.65 10.68
C LEU A 172 8.58 17.53 10.23
N GLU A 173 8.83 16.29 10.64
CA GLU A 173 7.96 15.15 10.35
C GLU A 173 6.69 15.23 11.22
N GLY A 174 5.71 16.00 10.74
CA GLY A 174 4.37 16.08 11.33
C GLY A 174 4.06 17.36 12.08
N HIS A 175 4.90 18.40 12.00
CA HIS A 175 4.63 19.70 12.62
C HIS A 175 4.45 20.81 11.56
N LYS A 176 3.43 21.65 11.75
CA LYS A 176 3.23 22.86 10.92
C LYS A 176 4.23 23.91 11.41
N LEU A 177 5.12 24.36 10.52
CA LEU A 177 6.01 25.49 10.80
C LEU A 177 5.17 26.71 11.22
N THR A 178 5.57 27.37 12.31
CA THR A 178 5.00 28.66 12.70
C THR A 178 5.28 29.71 11.62
N PRO A 179 4.46 30.77 11.50
CA PRO A 179 4.70 31.84 10.52
C PRO A 179 6.11 32.44 10.61
N ALA A 180 6.65 32.57 11.82
CA ALA A 180 8.01 33.03 12.07
C ALA A 180 9.08 32.05 11.54
N GLN A 181 8.87 30.74 11.69
CA GLN A 181 9.80 29.73 11.15
C GLN A 181 9.72 29.63 9.62
N LYS A 182 8.53 29.80 9.03
CA LYS A 182 8.38 29.91 7.57
C LYS A 182 9.11 31.14 7.03
N GLY A 183 8.98 32.27 7.74
CA GLY A 183 9.73 33.50 7.46
C GLY A 183 11.23 33.30 7.58
N GLY A 184 11.70 32.67 8.66
CA GLY A 184 13.13 32.38 8.87
C GLY A 184 13.74 31.45 7.82
N LEU A 185 13.00 30.42 7.38
CA LEU A 185 13.46 29.51 6.33
C LEU A 185 13.48 30.18 4.95
N ALA A 186 12.47 31.02 4.66
CA ALA A 186 12.43 31.80 3.42
C ALA A 186 13.58 32.82 3.37
N VAL A 187 13.89 33.49 4.49
CA VAL A 187 15.04 34.41 4.60
C VAL A 187 16.37 33.67 4.43
N ALA A 188 16.52 32.47 4.99
CA ALA A 188 17.71 31.64 4.83
C ALA A 188 17.94 31.14 3.38
N LEU A 189 16.87 31.02 2.59
CA LEU A 189 16.92 30.60 1.18
C LEU A 189 17.07 31.78 0.20
N VAL A 190 16.80 33.01 0.65
CA VAL A 190 16.77 34.21 -0.20
C VAL A 190 17.96 35.14 0.04
N LEU A 191 18.69 35.01 1.15
CA LEU A 191 19.89 35.82 1.39
C LEU A 191 21.11 35.26 0.62
N PRO A 192 21.70 36.03 -0.31
CA PRO A 192 22.95 35.65 -0.94
C PRO A 192 24.08 35.75 0.07
N GLY A 193 24.74 34.63 0.39
CA GLY A 193 26.03 34.64 1.09
C GLY A 193 26.17 33.87 2.41
N THR A 194 25.16 33.13 2.90
CA THR A 194 25.34 32.33 4.14
C THR A 194 24.82 30.88 4.06
N GLY A 195 24.75 30.31 2.86
CA GLY A 195 24.66 28.85 2.63
C GLY A 195 25.95 28.22 2.11
N LEU A 196 27.00 29.02 1.93
CA LEU A 196 28.14 28.71 1.06
C LEU A 196 29.42 28.30 1.82
N LEU A 197 29.31 27.89 3.10
CA LEU A 197 30.48 27.49 3.89
C LEU A 197 30.49 26.05 4.43
N THR A 198 29.59 25.15 4.00
CA THR A 198 29.74 23.71 4.31
C THR A 198 29.53 22.73 3.15
N ALA A 199 29.35 23.17 1.90
CA ALA A 199 29.16 22.23 0.79
C ALA A 199 29.79 22.67 -0.55
N GLY A 200 30.94 23.36 -0.51
CA GLY A 200 31.73 23.71 -1.69
C GLY A 200 32.98 22.83 -1.83
N GLY A 201 33.21 22.28 -3.02
CA GLY A 201 34.56 21.86 -3.47
C GLY A 201 34.63 20.54 -4.23
N LEU A 202 34.02 19.47 -3.75
CA LEU A 202 34.15 18.12 -4.34
C LEU A 202 32.91 17.62 -5.11
N GLY A 203 31.75 18.26 -4.92
CA GLY A 203 30.49 17.83 -5.51
C GLY A 203 30.36 18.10 -7.02
N ALA A 204 30.82 19.26 -7.49
CA ALA A 204 30.69 19.63 -8.90
C ALA A 204 31.66 18.85 -9.81
N ALA A 205 32.86 18.52 -9.33
CA ALA A 205 33.82 17.70 -10.07
C ALA A 205 33.38 16.22 -10.13
N LEU A 206 32.73 15.69 -9.09
CA LEU A 206 32.15 14.35 -9.11
C LEU A 206 30.86 14.26 -9.93
N LEU A 207 30.05 15.33 -10.00
CA LEU A 207 28.88 15.39 -10.87
C LEU A 207 29.26 15.50 -12.35
N LEU A 208 30.31 16.25 -12.70
CA LEU A 208 30.84 16.30 -14.09
C LEU A 208 31.63 15.04 -14.47
N ARG A 209 32.32 14.40 -13.51
CA ARG A 209 33.00 13.11 -13.74
C ARG A 209 32.00 11.95 -13.82
N LYS A 210 30.91 11.93 -13.03
CA LYS A 210 29.80 10.98 -13.22
C LYS A 210 28.97 11.27 -14.46
N ALA A 211 28.77 12.53 -14.86
CA ALA A 211 28.07 12.86 -16.10
C ALA A 211 28.88 12.48 -17.36
N ARG A 212 30.23 12.43 -17.25
CA ARG A 212 31.10 11.92 -18.34
C ARG A 212 31.42 10.42 -18.22
N GLN A 213 31.22 9.79 -17.07
CA GLN A 213 31.38 8.34 -16.85
C GLN A 213 30.08 7.55 -16.91
N ALA A 214 28.90 8.18 -16.93
CA ALA A 214 27.62 7.54 -17.22
C ALA A 214 27.36 7.45 -18.74
N ARG A 215 28.32 6.89 -19.46
CA ARG A 215 28.00 5.98 -20.56
C ARG A 215 27.85 4.61 -19.93
N SER A 216 26.65 4.30 -19.41
CA SER A 216 26.29 2.96 -18.94
C SER A 216 24.82 2.68 -19.20
N GLU A 217 24.54 1.46 -19.65
CA GLU A 217 23.38 0.95 -20.40
C GLU A 217 22.02 0.85 -19.67
N ASP A 218 21.73 1.57 -18.59
CA ASP A 218 20.43 1.42 -17.88
C ASP A 218 19.63 2.74 -17.75
N ASP A 219 18.49 2.83 -18.44
CA ASP A 219 17.54 3.94 -18.35
C ASP A 219 17.06 4.12 -16.88
N PRO A 220 17.16 5.33 -16.28
CA PRO A 220 16.64 5.60 -14.94
C PRO A 220 15.15 5.24 -14.78
N LEU A 221 14.35 5.34 -15.83
CA LEU A 221 12.93 4.98 -15.80
C LEU A 221 12.74 3.46 -15.69
N GLU A 222 13.52 2.66 -16.42
CA GLU A 222 13.46 1.20 -16.37
C GLU A 222 13.87 0.66 -14.99
N ARG A 223 14.89 1.28 -14.37
CA ARG A 223 15.30 0.96 -13.00
C ARG A 223 14.22 1.30 -11.99
N LEU A 224 13.57 2.45 -12.15
CA LEU A 224 12.44 2.87 -11.31
C LEU A 224 11.26 1.90 -11.45
N PHE A 225 10.93 1.49 -12.68
CA PHE A 225 9.86 0.56 -12.96
C PHE A 225 10.12 -0.83 -12.35
N SER A 226 11.32 -1.37 -12.54
CA SER A 226 11.75 -2.65 -11.95
C SER A 226 11.61 -2.63 -10.43
N ARG A 227 12.08 -1.56 -9.77
CA ARG A 227 11.94 -1.38 -8.32
C ARG A 227 10.48 -1.32 -7.87
N CYS A 228 9.62 -0.62 -8.62
CA CYS A 228 8.19 -0.54 -8.32
C CYS A 228 7.50 -1.90 -8.48
N LEU A 229 7.89 -2.69 -9.48
CA LEU A 229 7.36 -4.03 -9.70
C LEU A 229 7.78 -5.01 -8.58
N GLU A 230 9.04 -4.95 -8.14
CA GLU A 230 9.52 -5.73 -7.00
C GLU A 230 8.77 -5.35 -5.71
N GLU A 231 8.59 -4.06 -5.45
CA GLU A 231 7.80 -3.60 -4.30
C GLU A 231 6.33 -4.04 -4.42
N ALA A 232 5.74 -3.99 -5.62
CA ALA A 232 4.37 -4.46 -5.87
C ALA A 232 4.20 -5.94 -5.53
N ARG A 233 5.12 -6.80 -5.99
CA ARG A 233 5.13 -8.23 -5.64
C ARG A 233 5.24 -8.44 -4.14
N GLY A 234 6.12 -7.69 -3.46
CA GLY A 234 6.23 -7.74 -2.00
C GLY A 234 4.98 -7.27 -1.25
N ILE A 235 4.19 -6.35 -1.80
CA ILE A 235 2.89 -5.96 -1.23
C ILE A 235 1.83 -7.04 -1.49
N LEU A 236 1.82 -7.66 -2.68
CA LEU A 236 0.88 -8.73 -3.03
C LEU A 236 1.02 -9.94 -2.12
N VAL A 237 2.25 -10.41 -1.90
CA VAL A 237 2.51 -11.51 -0.95
C VAL A 237 1.94 -11.17 0.43
N ARG A 238 2.08 -9.93 0.89
CA ARG A 238 1.51 -9.49 2.18
C ARG A 238 -0.01 -9.42 2.17
N LYS A 239 -0.64 -9.11 1.04
CA LYS A 239 -2.09 -9.08 0.89
C LYS A 239 -2.65 -10.50 0.94
N ASN A 240 -2.04 -11.42 0.19
CA ASN A 240 -2.49 -12.79 -0.04
C ASN A 240 -2.14 -13.74 1.12
N SER A 241 -1.08 -13.45 1.87
CA SER A 241 -0.63 -14.27 3.01
C SER A 241 -0.61 -13.48 4.33
N PRO A 242 -1.77 -12.95 4.78
CA PRO A 242 -1.86 -12.28 6.07
C PRO A 242 -1.64 -13.27 7.21
N VAL A 243 -1.13 -12.79 8.35
CA VAL A 243 -1.17 -13.55 9.60
C VAL A 243 -2.55 -13.38 10.20
N GLU A 244 -3.31 -14.46 10.31
CA GLU A 244 -4.64 -14.45 10.91
C GLU A 244 -4.52 -14.78 12.39
N VAL A 245 -5.01 -13.89 13.26
CA VAL A 245 -4.96 -14.09 14.71
C VAL A 245 -6.39 -14.10 15.24
N THR A 246 -6.76 -15.16 15.93
CA THR A 246 -8.09 -15.34 16.54
C THR A 246 -7.92 -15.45 18.05
N TYR A 247 -8.66 -14.63 18.80
CA TYR A 247 -8.67 -14.69 20.26
C TYR A 247 -9.87 -15.51 20.74
N LEU A 248 -9.61 -16.66 21.36
CA LEU A 248 -10.65 -17.62 21.75
C LEU A 248 -10.86 -17.66 23.29
N PRO A 249 -12.05 -18.06 23.76
CA PRO A 249 -12.27 -18.34 25.18
C PRO A 249 -11.35 -19.47 25.67
N GLY A 250 -10.79 -19.28 26.87
CA GLY A 250 -9.97 -20.28 27.57
C GLY A 250 -10.71 -20.92 28.74
N SER A 251 -10.09 -21.92 29.38
CA SER A 251 -10.64 -22.60 30.56
C SER A 251 -10.63 -21.74 31.83
N SER A 252 -9.92 -20.63 31.81
CA SER A 252 -9.76 -19.66 32.90
C SER A 252 -10.07 -18.27 32.37
N GLY A 253 -10.76 -17.44 33.15
CA GLY A 253 -11.20 -16.11 32.73
C GLY A 253 -10.02 -15.24 32.29
N GLY A 254 -9.92 -14.96 30.99
CA GLY A 254 -8.86 -14.16 30.39
C GLY A 254 -9.20 -12.66 30.31
N PRO A 255 -8.24 -11.82 29.87
CA PRO A 255 -8.50 -10.40 29.64
C PRO A 255 -9.59 -10.21 28.56
N SER A 256 -10.47 -9.23 28.76
CA SER A 256 -11.55 -8.93 27.80
C SER A 256 -11.04 -8.44 26.44
N LYS A 257 -9.84 -7.85 26.42
CA LYS A 257 -9.15 -7.34 25.23
C LYS A 257 -7.67 -7.72 25.26
N VAL A 258 -7.12 -8.01 24.09
CA VAL A 258 -5.70 -8.29 23.88
C VAL A 258 -5.19 -7.44 22.74
N LYS A 259 -4.04 -6.79 22.94
CA LYS A 259 -3.32 -6.08 21.88
C LYS A 259 -2.29 -7.02 21.27
N VAL A 260 -2.45 -7.35 20.00
CA VAL A 260 -1.53 -8.22 19.26
C VAL A 260 -0.65 -7.38 18.35
N CYS A 261 0.62 -7.75 18.23
CA CYS A 261 1.58 -7.08 17.35
C CYS A 261 2.42 -8.13 16.61
N VAL A 262 2.53 -7.98 15.29
CA VAL A 262 3.37 -8.83 14.44
C VAL A 262 4.39 -7.94 13.72
N GLN A 263 5.67 -8.29 13.83
CA GLN A 263 6.78 -7.54 13.23
C GLN A 263 7.74 -8.49 12.51
N ALA A 264 8.49 -7.98 11.54
CA ALA A 264 9.60 -8.72 10.97
C ALA A 264 10.68 -8.97 12.03
N ARG A 265 11.28 -10.17 12.03
CA ARG A 265 12.32 -10.55 13.01
C ARG A 265 13.52 -9.58 13.02
N GLU A 266 13.87 -9.04 11.86
CA GLU A 266 14.98 -8.12 11.66
C GLU A 266 14.68 -6.67 12.10
N SER A 267 13.45 -6.38 12.53
CA SER A 267 13.08 -5.04 12.99
C SER A 267 13.85 -4.69 14.26
N MET A 268 14.80 -3.74 14.14
CA MET A 268 15.73 -3.35 15.21
C MET A 268 15.06 -2.75 16.46
N VAL A 269 13.78 -2.39 16.40
CA VAL A 269 13.06 -1.82 17.53
C VAL A 269 11.87 -2.72 17.88
N PRO A 270 11.91 -3.47 19.00
CA PRO A 270 10.74 -4.15 19.55
C PRO A 270 9.80 -3.13 20.21
N SER A 271 9.42 -2.09 19.46
CA SER A 271 8.49 -1.07 19.95
C SER A 271 7.08 -1.59 19.72
N VAL A 272 6.26 -1.60 20.77
CA VAL A 272 4.81 -1.76 20.63
C VAL A 272 4.28 -0.40 20.21
N PRO A 273 3.77 -0.21 18.98
CA PRO A 273 3.25 1.08 18.57
C PRO A 273 2.14 1.51 19.54
N LEU A 274 2.31 2.69 20.15
CA LEU A 274 1.27 3.33 20.95
C LEU A 274 0.20 3.88 19.99
N GLY A 275 -0.66 2.99 19.53
CA GLY A 275 -1.80 3.33 18.67
C GLY A 275 -1.84 2.57 17.35
N SER A 276 -3.04 2.52 16.78
CA SER A 276 -3.34 2.11 15.42
C SER A 276 -2.94 3.23 14.44
N LEU A 277 -1.65 3.55 14.35
CA LEU A 277 -1.18 4.56 13.40
C LEU A 277 -1.11 3.93 12.00
N GLY A 278 -2.07 4.33 11.17
CA GLY A 278 -2.35 3.83 9.83
C GLY A 278 -1.21 3.99 8.83
N ASN A 279 -0.23 3.08 8.88
CA ASN A 279 0.79 2.94 7.86
C ASN A 279 0.77 1.54 7.23
N HIS A 280 -0.06 1.38 6.19
CA HIS A 280 0.00 0.34 5.14
C HIS A 280 0.69 -0.97 5.51
N GLY A 281 0.00 -1.70 6.39
CA GLY A 281 0.42 -2.90 7.08
C GLY A 281 -0.14 -2.80 8.50
N VAL A 282 -1.34 -3.33 8.72
CA VAL A 282 -1.87 -3.44 10.08
C VAL A 282 -1.00 -4.47 10.78
N ASN A 283 -0.02 -3.98 11.53
CA ASN A 283 0.95 -4.80 12.28
C ASN A 283 0.51 -4.95 13.73
N VAL A 284 -0.55 -4.23 14.12
CA VAL A 284 -1.08 -4.17 15.47
C VAL A 284 -2.60 -4.18 15.38
N ALA A 285 -3.25 -4.98 16.21
CA ALA A 285 -4.69 -4.95 16.39
C ALA A 285 -5.04 -5.12 17.87
N VAL A 286 -6.21 -4.62 18.26
CA VAL A 286 -6.82 -4.91 19.56
C VAL A 286 -8.00 -5.85 19.31
N LEU A 287 -7.93 -7.05 19.86
CA LEU A 287 -8.93 -8.10 19.73
C LEU A 287 -9.73 -8.22 21.01
N GLN A 288 -11.06 -8.31 20.89
CA GLN A 288 -11.93 -8.79 21.97
C GLN A 288 -12.07 -10.32 21.89
N LEU A 289 -12.54 -10.93 22.98
CA LEU A 289 -12.79 -12.36 23.03
C LEU A 289 -13.74 -12.79 21.89
N GLY A 290 -13.38 -13.83 21.15
CA GLY A 290 -14.13 -14.32 19.99
C GLY A 290 -13.81 -13.57 18.67
N GLN A 291 -13.02 -12.49 18.69
CA GLN A 291 -12.68 -11.76 17.48
C GLN A 291 -11.44 -12.33 16.79
N SER A 292 -11.38 -12.12 15.47
CA SER A 292 -10.22 -12.39 14.63
C SER A 292 -9.77 -11.13 13.89
N CYS A 293 -8.49 -11.06 13.55
CA CYS A 293 -7.94 -10.03 12.69
C CYS A 293 -6.91 -10.60 11.71
N LYS A 294 -6.71 -9.88 10.60
CA LYS A 294 -5.68 -10.18 9.59
C LYS A 294 -4.59 -9.12 9.66
N LEU A 295 -3.38 -9.53 10.04
CA LEU A 295 -2.21 -8.66 10.16
C LEU A 295 -1.30 -8.82 8.94
N ARG A 296 -0.78 -7.71 8.41
CA ARG A 296 -0.01 -7.68 7.14
C ARG A 296 1.35 -6.97 7.29
N PRO A 297 2.26 -7.49 8.13
CA PRO A 297 3.56 -6.89 8.42
C PRO A 297 4.45 -6.74 7.20
N ARG A 298 5.14 -5.59 7.15
CA ARG A 298 6.27 -5.33 6.23
C ARG A 298 7.49 -6.14 6.66
N GLY A 299 8.38 -6.44 5.72
CA GLY A 299 9.69 -7.06 5.99
C GLY A 299 9.73 -8.54 5.64
N SER A 300 10.55 -9.31 6.37
CA SER A 300 10.91 -10.72 6.13
C SER A 300 9.74 -11.72 6.22
N GLU A 301 9.94 -12.92 5.66
CA GLU A 301 9.02 -14.07 5.78
C GLU A 301 8.88 -14.57 7.22
N VAL A 302 9.96 -14.45 8.00
CA VAL A 302 9.96 -14.76 9.42
C VAL A 302 9.48 -13.55 10.20
N LEU A 303 8.39 -13.76 10.94
CA LEU A 303 7.68 -12.76 11.70
C LEU A 303 7.71 -13.12 13.18
N VAL A 304 7.52 -12.13 14.04
CA VAL A 304 7.47 -12.29 15.49
C VAL A 304 6.14 -11.73 15.99
N LEU A 305 5.32 -12.60 16.58
CA LEU A 305 4.08 -12.24 17.25
C LEU A 305 4.34 -11.98 18.75
N ARG A 306 3.75 -10.90 19.24
CA ARG A 306 3.68 -10.57 20.67
C ARG A 306 2.25 -10.19 21.02
N ALA A 307 1.81 -10.54 22.22
CA ALA A 307 0.50 -10.17 22.72
C ALA A 307 0.64 -9.47 24.08
N PHE A 308 -0.17 -8.43 24.27
CA PHE A 308 -0.12 -7.57 25.44
C PHE A 308 -1.51 -7.33 26.02
N ARG A 309 -1.56 -7.10 27.34
CA ARG A 309 -2.72 -6.56 28.01
C ARG A 309 -2.80 -5.05 27.69
N PRO A 310 -3.90 -4.55 27.10
CA PRO A 310 -4.04 -3.13 26.82
C PRO A 310 -4.10 -2.32 28.12
N SER A 311 -3.11 -1.47 28.36
CA SER A 311 -3.01 -0.57 29.52
C SER A 311 -2.13 0.63 29.16
N LEU A 312 -1.89 1.55 30.11
CA LEU A 312 -0.95 2.68 29.91
C LEU A 312 0.46 2.19 29.55
N ILE A 313 0.89 1.08 30.15
CA ILE A 313 2.15 0.40 29.85
C ILE A 313 1.81 -1.04 29.50
N ASN A 314 1.79 -1.35 28.19
CA ASN A 314 1.39 -2.65 27.67
C ASN A 314 2.18 -3.78 28.35
N GLU A 315 1.48 -4.61 29.14
CA GLU A 315 2.07 -5.73 29.87
C GLU A 315 2.12 -6.97 28.96
N PRO A 316 3.27 -7.63 28.77
CA PRO A 316 3.37 -8.81 27.92
C PRO A 316 2.59 -9.98 28.52
N LEU A 317 1.72 -10.60 27.70
CA LEU A 317 0.91 -11.75 28.11
C LEU A 317 1.50 -13.10 27.68
N MET A 318 2.52 -13.06 26.82
CA MET A 318 3.22 -14.23 26.30
C MET A 318 4.62 -13.85 25.82
N GLU A 319 5.49 -14.85 25.72
CA GLU A 319 6.77 -14.70 25.04
C GLU A 319 6.60 -14.47 23.53
N ALA A 320 7.65 -13.94 22.91
CA ALA A 320 7.66 -13.71 21.47
C ALA A 320 7.62 -15.04 20.71
N VAL A 321 6.65 -15.20 19.81
CA VAL A 321 6.49 -16.42 19.00
C VAL A 321 6.88 -16.13 17.56
N GLU A 322 7.80 -16.92 17.02
CA GLU A 322 8.15 -16.85 15.60
C GLU A 322 7.06 -17.50 14.74
N LEU A 323 6.68 -16.79 13.68
CA LEU A 323 5.66 -17.18 12.72
C LEU A 323 6.20 -17.03 11.31
N ARG A 324 5.55 -17.70 10.36
CA ARG A 324 5.69 -17.44 8.93
C ARG A 324 4.50 -16.64 8.42
N ARG A 325 4.63 -15.98 7.28
CA ARG A 325 3.46 -15.39 6.59
C ARG A 325 2.40 -16.44 6.28
N GLY A 326 1.14 -16.01 6.25
CA GLY A 326 -0.01 -16.89 6.11
C GLY A 326 -0.36 -17.71 7.37
N ALA A 327 0.42 -17.62 8.45
CA ALA A 327 0.15 -18.39 9.67
C ALA A 327 -1.22 -18.02 10.27
N LYS A 328 -1.98 -19.07 10.64
CA LYS A 328 -3.26 -18.95 11.35
C LYS A 328 -3.02 -19.28 12.83
N VAL A 329 -3.19 -18.29 13.68
CA VAL A 329 -2.81 -18.33 15.09
C VAL A 329 -4.05 -18.22 15.97
N LEU A 330 -4.12 -19.08 16.97
CA LEU A 330 -5.13 -19.06 18.02
C LEU A 330 -4.47 -18.61 19.33
N LEU A 331 -5.01 -17.55 19.93
CA LEU A 331 -4.63 -17.10 21.25
C LEU A 331 -5.70 -17.55 22.24
N VAL A 332 -5.30 -18.30 23.27
CA VAL A 332 -6.20 -18.86 24.27
C VAL A 332 -5.70 -18.46 25.67
N PRO A 333 -6.54 -17.83 26.51
CA PRO A 333 -6.22 -17.58 27.91
C PRO A 333 -5.93 -18.87 28.68
N HIS A 334 -4.86 -18.86 29.45
CA HIS A 334 -4.55 -19.92 30.39
C HIS A 334 -3.93 -19.30 31.65
N GLU A 335 -4.71 -19.29 32.73
CA GLU A 335 -4.38 -18.61 33.98
C GLU A 335 -4.12 -17.12 33.74
N ASN A 336 -2.93 -16.63 34.13
CA ASN A 336 -2.52 -15.24 33.93
C ASN A 336 -1.76 -15.00 32.62
N GLN A 337 -1.68 -16.00 31.73
CA GLN A 337 -0.91 -15.93 30.48
C GLN A 337 -1.77 -16.25 29.25
N LEU A 338 -1.26 -15.94 28.06
CA LEU A 338 -1.82 -16.38 26.79
C LEU A 338 -1.01 -17.55 26.22
N LYS A 339 -1.69 -18.64 25.90
CA LYS A 339 -1.12 -19.72 25.07
C LYS A 339 -1.38 -19.43 23.61
N CYS A 340 -0.36 -19.64 22.80
CA CYS A 340 -0.38 -19.42 21.36
C CYS A 340 -0.30 -20.75 20.63
N TYR A 341 -1.29 -21.05 19.80
CA TYR A 341 -1.33 -22.24 18.97
C TYR A 341 -1.30 -21.85 17.51
N VAL A 342 -0.29 -22.32 16.78
CA VAL A 342 -0.23 -22.15 15.32
C VAL A 342 -0.94 -23.34 14.69
N ARG A 343 -2.02 -23.09 13.95
CA ARG A 343 -2.72 -24.13 13.22
C ARG A 343 -1.78 -24.65 12.15
N LYS A 344 -1.32 -25.90 12.28
CA LYS A 344 -0.68 -26.59 11.18
C LYS A 344 -1.74 -26.73 10.09
N GLU A 345 -1.53 -26.08 8.95
CA GLU A 345 -2.26 -26.46 7.76
C GLU A 345 -1.88 -27.91 7.52
N ALA A 346 -2.85 -28.81 7.70
CA ALA A 346 -2.69 -30.17 7.25
C ALA A 346 -2.38 -30.04 5.77
N ALA A 347 -1.14 -30.39 5.38
CA ALA A 347 -0.72 -30.42 4.00
C ALA A 347 -1.86 -31.05 3.21
N SER A 348 -2.40 -30.27 2.27
CA SER A 348 -3.55 -30.62 1.47
C SER A 348 -3.40 -32.06 1.01
N ARG A 349 -4.43 -32.86 1.28
CA ARG A 349 -4.63 -34.22 0.77
C ARG A 349 -4.54 -34.19 -0.76
N ASN A 350 -3.33 -34.32 -1.27
CA ASN A 350 -3.01 -34.78 -2.62
C ASN A 350 -2.16 -36.04 -2.47
N LEU A 351 -2.74 -37.05 -1.80
CA LEU A 351 -2.63 -38.43 -2.26
C LEU A 351 -3.89 -38.56 -3.12
N GLU A 352 -3.82 -38.27 -4.42
CA GLU A 352 -3.56 -39.32 -5.40
C GLU A 352 -4.05 -40.66 -4.85
N ALA A 353 -5.34 -40.91 -5.08
CA ALA A 353 -5.84 -42.26 -5.21
C ALA A 353 -5.15 -42.87 -6.44
N THR A 354 -3.88 -43.23 -6.28
CA THR A 354 -3.18 -44.16 -7.15
C THR A 354 -3.86 -45.51 -6.91
N GLN A 355 -4.92 -45.78 -7.66
CA GLN A 355 -5.41 -47.14 -7.84
C GLN A 355 -4.26 -47.95 -8.46
N PRO A 356 -3.78 -49.04 -7.84
CA PRO A 356 -2.92 -49.97 -8.53
C PRO A 356 -3.76 -50.66 -9.61
N ALA A 357 -3.38 -50.44 -10.87
CA ALA A 357 -3.79 -51.29 -11.97
C ALA A 357 -3.15 -52.67 -11.76
N GLU A 358 -3.89 -53.59 -11.14
CA GLU A 358 -3.58 -55.01 -11.24
C GLU A 358 -4.00 -55.50 -12.62
N SER A 359 -2.99 -55.67 -13.46
CA SER A 359 -3.01 -56.58 -14.60
C SER A 359 -3.19 -58.01 -14.09
N ASN A 360 -4.16 -58.75 -14.63
CA ASN A 360 -3.96 -60.17 -14.91
C ASN A 360 -4.77 -60.54 -16.14
N GLY A 361 -4.03 -60.82 -17.21
CA GLY A 361 -4.56 -61.41 -18.42
C GLY A 361 -4.64 -62.94 -18.32
N THR A 362 -5.39 -63.47 -19.29
CA THR A 362 -5.31 -64.81 -19.89
C THR A 362 -5.83 -66.03 -19.12
N GLY A 363 -6.90 -66.60 -19.67
CA GLY A 363 -7.23 -68.03 -19.58
C GLY A 363 -8.68 -68.37 -19.92
N ALA A 364 -8.91 -68.77 -21.17
CA ALA A 364 -9.94 -69.68 -21.72
C ALA A 364 -10.83 -70.46 -20.71
N SER A 365 -12.08 -70.84 -20.96
CA SER A 365 -12.91 -71.00 -22.16
C SER A 365 -14.37 -71.27 -21.73
N ASP A 366 -15.25 -71.28 -22.73
CA ASP A 366 -16.45 -72.13 -22.83
C ASP A 366 -17.87 -71.56 -22.59
N VAL A 367 -18.52 -71.30 -23.74
CA VAL A 367 -19.72 -72.01 -24.25
C VAL A 367 -21.14 -71.60 -23.75
N GLN A 368 -21.98 -71.29 -24.76
CA GLN A 368 -23.46 -71.36 -24.87
C GLN A 368 -24.31 -70.53 -23.89
N GLY A 369 -25.25 -69.68 -24.30
CA GLY A 369 -26.19 -69.80 -25.41
C GLY A 369 -27.55 -70.25 -24.85
N CYS A 370 -28.57 -69.38 -24.90
CA CYS A 370 -29.97 -69.76 -25.11
C CYS A 370 -30.89 -68.52 -25.20
N CYS A 371 -31.52 -68.43 -26.38
CA CYS A 371 -32.76 -67.75 -26.80
C CYS A 371 -32.87 -66.23 -26.67
#